data_AF-A0A3C1DVX8-F1
#
_entry.id   AF-A0A3C1DVX8-F1
#
_cell.length_a   1.000
_cell.length_b   1.000
_cell.length_c   1.000
_cell.angle_alpha   90.00
_cell.angle_beta   90.00
_cell.angle_gamma   90.00
#
_symmetry.space_group_name_H-M   'P 1'
#
loop_
_entity.id
_entity.type
_entity.pdbx_description
1 polymer ?
#
loop_
_entity_poly.entity_id
_entity_poly.type
_entity_poly.pdbx_seq_one_letter_code
_entity_poly.pdbx_strand_id
1 'polypeptide(L)'
;MATDSGAPGSSADAIAIKDFVFTAPASVAPGATVTVTNMDGQAHTVTADDGSSFDVTVQGGGNATFTAPTKPGTYAFHCTIHRNMHGTLVVK
;
A
#
# COMPACT_ATOMS: atom_id res chain seq x y z
N MET A 1 12.90 26.45 11.49
CA MET A 1 12.88 24.99 11.32
C MET A 1 11.49 24.64 10.83
N ALA A 2 11.36 24.22 9.57
CA ALA A 2 10.07 23.84 9.00
C ALA A 2 9.78 22.39 9.42
N THR A 3 8.81 22.20 10.30
CA THR A 3 8.27 20.88 10.63
C THR A 3 7.27 20.51 9.55
N ASP A 4 7.69 19.63 8.63
CA ASP A 4 6.77 18.97 7.70
C ASP A 4 5.83 18.07 8.51
N SER A 5 4.65 18.61 8.80
CA SER A 5 3.57 17.86 9.43
C SER A 5 2.91 17.03 8.34
N GLY A 6 3.46 15.84 8.09
CA GLY A 6 2.76 14.80 7.35
C GLY A 6 1.42 14.55 8.04
N ALA A 7 0.33 14.97 7.40
CA ALA A 7 -1.01 14.71 7.90
C ALA A 7 -1.17 13.19 8.12
N PRO A 8 -1.80 12.75 9.23
CA PRO A 8 -2.13 11.35 9.39
C PRO A 8 -3.00 10.94 8.19
N GLY A 9 -2.51 9.99 7.40
CA GLY A 9 -3.25 9.47 6.24
C GLY A 9 -4.64 9.09 6.70
N SER A 10 -5.66 9.63 6.05
CA SER A 10 -7.04 9.23 6.34
C SER A 10 -7.14 7.72 6.18
N SER A 11 -7.92 7.03 7.03
CA SER A 11 -8.15 5.58 6.88
C SER A 11 -8.72 5.20 5.50
N ALA A 12 -9.14 6.19 4.71
CA ALA A 12 -9.54 6.08 3.32
C ALA A 12 -8.38 5.70 2.37
N ASP A 13 -7.12 6.00 2.70
CA ASP A 13 -5.94 5.70 1.89
C ASP A 13 -5.14 4.52 2.48
N ALA A 14 -5.85 3.45 2.88
CA ALA A 14 -5.23 2.32 3.57
C ALA A 14 -5.42 0.99 2.84
N ILE A 15 -4.34 0.23 2.69
CA ILE A 15 -4.36 -1.18 2.30
C ILE A 15 -4.30 -2.02 3.58
N ALA A 16 -5.27 -2.92 3.76
CA ALA A 16 -5.24 -3.91 4.84
C ALA A 16 -4.79 -5.26 4.29
N ILE A 17 -4.04 -6.00 5.11
CA ILE A 17 -3.66 -7.40 4.85
C ILE A 17 -4.22 -8.25 5.97
N LYS A 18 -5.03 -9.25 5.60
CA LYS A 18 -5.56 -10.23 6.54
C LYS A 18 -5.83 -11.54 5.81
N ASP A 19 -5.54 -12.66 6.45
CA ASP A 19 -5.76 -14.01 5.93
C ASP A 19 -5.12 -14.21 4.54
N PHE A 20 -3.92 -13.62 4.32
CA PHE A 20 -3.23 -13.60 3.02
C PHE A 20 -4.02 -12.93 1.89
N VAL A 21 -4.88 -11.96 2.21
CA VAL A 21 -5.67 -11.19 1.24
C VAL A 21 -5.41 -9.70 1.40
N PHE A 22 -5.20 -9.02 0.28
CA PHE A 22 -5.17 -7.55 0.22
C PHE A 22 -6.58 -6.99 0.14
N THR A 23 -6.88 -6.00 0.97
CA THR A 23 -8.05 -5.12 0.82
C THR A 23 -7.55 -3.71 0.57
N ALA A 24 -7.72 -3.22 -0.66
CA ALA A 24 -7.35 -1.87 -1.08
C ALA A 24 -8.56 -0.92 -1.05
N PRO A 25 -8.37 0.39 -0.90
CA PRO A 25 -9.47 1.35 -0.98
C PRO A 25 -9.99 1.46 -2.41
N ALA A 26 -11.18 2.04 -2.58
CA ALA A 26 -11.76 2.25 -3.91
C ALA A 26 -10.88 3.12 -4.82
N SER A 27 -10.15 4.06 -4.24
CA SER A 27 -9.11 4.86 -4.89
C SER A 27 -8.37 5.74 -3.88
N VAL A 28 -7.17 6.17 -4.23
CA VAL A 28 -6.39 7.19 -3.51
C VAL A 28 -6.08 8.38 -4.42
N ALA A 29 -5.82 9.55 -3.85
CA ALA A 29 -5.40 10.71 -4.62
C ALA A 29 -3.98 10.53 -5.19
N PRO A 30 -3.64 11.16 -6.33
CA PRO A 30 -2.27 11.18 -6.84
C PRO A 30 -1.28 11.73 -5.81
N GLY A 31 -0.19 11.00 -5.55
CA GLY A 31 0.81 11.39 -4.56
C GLY A 31 0.38 11.24 -3.09
N ALA A 32 -0.78 10.64 -2.81
CA ALA A 32 -1.22 10.39 -1.44
C ALA A 32 -0.26 9.45 -0.70
N THR A 33 -0.13 9.64 0.62
CA THR A 33 0.54 8.66 1.49
C THR A 33 -0.43 7.52 1.78
N VAL A 34 -0.11 6.33 1.27
CA VAL A 34 -0.88 5.10 1.50
C VAL A 34 -0.32 4.37 2.71
N THR A 35 -1.20 4.01 3.65
CA THR A 35 -0.82 3.17 4.81
C THR A 35 -1.13 1.71 4.54
N VAL A 36 -0.18 0.83 4.79
CA VAL A 36 -0.38 -0.63 4.74
C VAL A 36 -0.43 -1.14 6.17
N THR A 37 -1.53 -1.80 6.54
CA THR A 37 -1.68 -2.44 7.86
C THR A 37 -1.72 -3.95 7.69
N ASN A 38 -0.79 -4.65 8.33
CA ASN A 38 -0.71 -6.09 8.30
C ASN A 38 -1.28 -6.70 9.57
N MET A 39 -2.42 -7.37 9.43
CA MET A 39 -3.11 -8.05 10.53
C MET A 39 -2.72 -9.53 10.63
N ASP A 40 -1.89 -10.02 9.71
CA ASP A 40 -1.31 -11.36 9.76
C ASP A 40 -0.07 -11.40 10.66
N GLY A 41 0.36 -12.61 11.04
CA GLY A 41 1.63 -12.81 11.74
C GLY A 41 2.85 -12.84 10.81
N GLN A 42 2.64 -13.02 9.50
CA GLN A 42 3.70 -13.14 8.50
C GLN A 42 4.03 -11.75 7.93
N ALA A 43 5.30 -11.53 7.57
CA ALA A 43 5.66 -10.37 6.79
C ALA A 43 5.13 -10.48 5.36
N HIS A 44 4.72 -9.34 4.80
CA HIS A 44 4.21 -9.24 3.43
C HIS A 44 4.87 -8.07 2.71
N THR A 45 4.83 -8.09 1.38
CA THR A 45 5.18 -6.94 0.55
C THR A 45 3.97 -6.42 -0.20
N VAL A 46 3.98 -5.14 -0.53
CA VAL A 46 3.07 -4.50 -1.50
C VAL A 46 3.97 -3.96 -2.60
N THR A 47 4.11 -4.74 -3.66
CA THR A 47 5.06 -4.48 -4.75
C THR A 47 4.32 -4.31 -6.06
N ALA A 48 4.48 -3.15 -6.70
CA ALA A 48 3.85 -2.86 -7.99
C ALA A 48 4.37 -3.78 -9.09
N ASP A 49 3.47 -4.25 -9.96
CA ASP A 49 3.82 -5.18 -11.05
C ASP A 49 4.65 -4.53 -12.16
N ASP A 50 4.59 -3.20 -12.27
CA ASP A 50 5.44 -2.43 -13.19
C ASP A 50 6.90 -2.31 -12.71
N GLY A 51 7.21 -2.83 -11.51
CA GLY A 51 8.54 -2.88 -10.92
C GLY A 51 9.12 -1.53 -10.50
N SER A 52 8.35 -0.44 -10.54
CA SER A 52 8.89 0.90 -10.28
C SER A 52 7.98 1.86 -9.53
N SER A 53 6.66 1.61 -9.49
CA SER A 53 5.70 2.54 -8.88
C SER A 53 5.78 2.56 -7.35
N PHE A 54 5.86 1.40 -6.70
CA PHE A 54 6.03 1.27 -5.27
C PHE A 54 6.51 -0.14 -4.91
N ASP A 55 7.28 -0.23 -3.83
CA ASP A 55 7.71 -1.50 -3.23
C ASP A 55 7.92 -1.28 -1.72
N VAL A 56 7.10 -1.91 -0.89
CA VAL A 56 7.19 -1.77 0.57
C VAL A 56 7.00 -3.12 1.25
N THR A 57 7.79 -3.37 2.30
CA THR A 57 7.63 -4.52 3.19
C THR A 57 6.93 -4.09 4.48
N VAL A 58 5.96 -4.88 4.93
CA VAL A 58 5.26 -4.69 6.20
C VAL A 58 5.40 -5.95 7.06
N GLN A 59 5.95 -5.80 8.27
CA GLN A 59 6.11 -6.90 9.22
C GLN A 59 4.75 -7.37 9.75
N GLY A 60 4.68 -8.61 10.25
CA GLY A 60 3.47 -9.15 10.87
C GLY A 60 3.00 -8.28 12.05
N GLY A 61 1.69 -8.04 12.13
CA GLY A 61 1.08 -7.13 13.12
C GLY A 61 1.48 -5.65 12.98
N GLY A 62 2.22 -5.29 11.93
CA GLY A 62 2.83 -3.98 11.76
C GLY A 62 2.09 -3.07 10.77
N ASN A 63 2.65 -1.88 10.62
CA ASN A 63 2.26 -0.94 9.57
C ASN A 63 3.50 -0.46 8.79
N ALA A 64 3.26 -0.06 7.55
CA ALA A 64 4.22 0.61 6.69
C ALA A 64 3.50 1.67 5.84
N THR A 65 4.23 2.57 5.20
CA THR A 65 3.65 3.56 4.29
C THR A 65 4.43 3.65 2.99
N PHE A 66 3.77 4.07 1.92
CA PHE A 66 4.40 4.44 0.65
C PHE A 66 3.64 5.60 0.00
N THR A 67 4.29 6.33 -0.92
CA THR A 67 3.63 7.38 -1.70
C THR A 67 2.99 6.78 -2.95
N ALA A 68 1.70 7.02 -3.16
CA ALA A 68 1.00 6.61 -4.37
C ALA A 68 1.60 7.31 -5.61
N PRO A 69 1.54 6.68 -6.79
CA PRO A 69 1.91 7.32 -8.05
C PRO A 69 1.20 8.67 -8.25
N THR A 70 1.89 9.64 -8.86
CA THR A 70 1.30 10.95 -9.18
C THR A 70 0.52 10.95 -10.49
N LYS A 71 0.65 9.89 -11.29
CA LYS A 71 -0.12 9.70 -12.52
C LYS A 71 -1.42 8.95 -12.16
N PRO A 72 -2.60 9.48 -12.50
CA PRO A 72 -3.84 8.75 -12.37
C PRO A 72 -3.81 7.46 -13.20
N GLY A 73 -4.34 6.38 -12.66
CA GLY A 73 -4.26 5.08 -13.28
C GLY A 73 -4.63 3.92 -12.36
N THR A 74 -4.51 2.72 -12.90
CA THR A 74 -4.69 1.46 -12.17
C THR A 74 -3.36 0.74 -12.09
N TYR A 75 -2.93 0.42 -10.88
CA TYR A 75 -1.64 -0.17 -10.58
C TYR A 75 -1.86 -1.54 -9.94
N ALA A 76 -1.62 -2.60 -10.71
CA ALA A 76 -1.61 -3.96 -10.17
C ALA A 76 -0.38 -4.16 -9.28
N PHE A 77 -0.54 -4.95 -8.23
CA PHE A 77 0.53 -5.25 -7.30
C PHE A 77 0.38 -6.65 -6.72
N HIS A 78 1.48 -7.19 -6.20
CA HIS A 78 1.53 -8.50 -5.58
C HIS A 78 2.42 -8.52 -4.32
N CYS A 79 2.31 -9.62 -3.57
CA CYS A 79 3.28 -9.97 -2.54
C CYS A 79 4.37 -10.85 -3.15
N THR A 80 5.63 -10.43 -3.06
CA THR A 80 6.79 -11.18 -3.57
C THR A 80 7.09 -12.43 -2.74
N ILE A 81 6.68 -12.46 -1.46
CA ILE A 81 6.87 -13.59 -0.53
C ILE A 81 5.80 -14.67 -0.78
N HIS A 82 4.55 -14.24 -0.96
CA HIS A 82 3.38 -15.12 -1.07
C HIS A 82 2.71 -14.97 -2.43
N ARG A 83 3.08 -15.85 -3.37
CA ARG A 83 2.73 -15.76 -4.81
C ARG A 83 1.24 -15.68 -5.14
N ASN A 84 0.34 -16.03 -4.22
CA ASN A 84 -1.10 -16.00 -4.46
C ASN A 84 -1.73 -14.63 -4.15
N MET A 85 -1.01 -13.72 -3.47
CA MET A 85 -1.57 -12.44 -3.06
C MET A 85 -1.41 -11.40 -4.16
N HIS A 86 -2.54 -10.92 -4.67
CA HIS A 86 -2.60 -9.88 -5.69
C HIS A 86 -3.63 -8.82 -5.30
N GLY A 87 -3.39 -7.58 -5.68
CA GLY A 87 -4.27 -6.46 -5.43
C GLY A 87 -4.17 -5.42 -6.54
N THR A 88 -4.97 -4.37 -6.41
CA THR A 88 -4.98 -3.26 -7.35
C THR A 88 -5.17 -1.96 -6.60
N LEU A 89 -4.29 -1.00 -6.86
CA LEU A 89 -4.39 0.37 -6.37
C LEU A 89 -4.91 1.26 -7.50
N VAL A 90 -6.04 1.91 -7.28
CA VAL A 90 -6.57 2.92 -8.20
C VAL A 90 -6.15 4.30 -7.72
N VAL A 91 -5.50 5.06 -8.59
CA VAL A 91 -5.10 6.46 -8.35
C VAL A 91 -5.99 7.35 -9.20
N LYS A 92 -6.74 8.28 -8.57
CA LYS A 92 -7.63 9.21 -9.29
C LYS A 92 -7.79 10.56 -8.59
#